data_AF-A0A392QL66-F1
#
_entry.id   AF-A0A392QL66-F1
#
_cell.length_a   1.000
_cell.length_b   1.000
_cell.length_c   1.000
_cell.angle_alpha   90.00
_cell.angle_beta   90.00
_cell.angle_gamma   90.00
#
_symmetry.space_group_name_H-M   'P 1'
#
loop_
_entity.id
_entity.type
_entity.pdbx_description
1 polymer ?
#
loop_
_entity_poly.entity_id
_entity_poly.type
_entity_poly.pdbx_seq_one_letter_code
_entity_poly.pdbx_strand_id
1 'polypeptide(L)'
;MSIRWPRVLNPTYLSQIIRTQKNPLKALDIFNEAKSKYPKYSHNGPVYATMITILGTSGRLKEMRDLIEQMKQDSCECKDSVFVSAIKTYAKEGLVDEAISLYKNIPQFNCVNWTQSFNTL
;
A
#
# COMPACT_ATOMS: atom_id res chain seq x y z
N MET A 1 -6.21 12.09 18.27
CA MET A 1 -6.06 10.97 19.22
C MET A 1 -4.60 10.57 19.22
N SER A 2 -3.96 10.55 20.39
CA SER A 2 -2.62 10.01 20.55
C SER A 2 -2.69 8.49 20.47
N ILE A 3 -1.97 7.89 19.53
CA ILE A 3 -1.95 6.44 19.36
C ILE A 3 -1.16 5.81 20.49
N ARG A 4 -1.75 4.81 21.15
CA ARG A 4 -1.06 4.03 22.17
C ARG A 4 -0.27 2.91 21.51
N TRP A 5 0.97 3.21 21.19
CA TRP A 5 1.91 2.29 20.58
C TRP A 5 2.28 1.10 21.51
N PRO A 6 2.22 -0.15 21.01
CA PRO A 6 2.57 -1.35 21.80
C PRO A 6 4.08 -1.49 22.00
N ARG A 7 4.54 -2.38 22.89
CA ARG A 7 5.97 -2.69 23.03
C ARG A 7 6.55 -3.39 21.80
N VAL A 8 5.77 -4.30 21.21
CA VAL A 8 6.10 -5.01 19.97
C VAL A 8 5.00 -4.73 18.97
N LEU A 9 5.37 -4.26 17.77
CA LEU A 9 4.40 -3.90 16.75
C LEU A 9 3.98 -5.14 15.95
N ASN A 10 2.68 -5.41 15.95
CA ASN A 10 2.07 -6.43 15.10
C ASN A 10 1.50 -5.78 13.81
N PRO A 11 1.81 -6.29 12.60
CA PRO A 11 1.27 -5.75 11.34
C PRO A 11 -0.27 -5.66 11.27
N THR A 12 -0.97 -6.62 11.87
CA THR A 12 -2.45 -6.62 11.93
C THR A 12 -2.95 -5.45 12.78
N TYR A 13 -2.32 -5.21 13.92
CA TYR A 13 -2.65 -4.07 14.79
C TYR A 13 -2.37 -2.73 14.09
N LEU A 14 -1.23 -2.62 13.41
CA LEU A 14 -0.90 -1.44 12.60
C LEU A 14 -1.95 -1.20 11.51
N SER A 15 -2.31 -2.24 10.76
CA SER A 15 -3.35 -2.17 9.72
C SER A 15 -4.69 -1.69 10.29
N GLN A 16 -5.07 -2.17 11.48
CA GLN A 16 -6.30 -1.74 12.15
C GLN A 16 -6.26 -0.25 12.50
N ILE A 17 -5.18 0.24 13.13
CA ILE A 17 -5.07 1.67 13.47
C ILE A 17 -5.12 2.53 12.20
N ILE A 18 -4.39 2.15 11.16
CA ILE A 18 -4.36 2.85 9.87
C ILE A 18 -5.78 2.98 9.30
N ARG A 19 -6.55 1.88 9.27
CA ARG A 19 -7.93 1.85 8.75
C ARG A 19 -8.91 2.73 9.54
N THR A 20 -8.68 2.93 10.84
CA THR A 20 -9.56 3.77 11.67
C THR A 20 -9.37 5.27 11.45
N GLN A 21 -8.34 5.69 10.70
CA GLN A 21 -8.12 7.11 10.45
C GLN A 21 -9.03 7.63 9.34
N LYS A 22 -9.77 8.71 9.65
CA LYS A 22 -10.58 9.42 8.65
C LYS A 22 -9.75 10.21 7.64
N ASN A 23 -8.55 10.65 8.03
CA ASN A 23 -7.67 11.42 7.17
C ASN A 23 -6.57 10.50 6.61
N PRO A 24 -6.46 10.35 5.27
CA PRO A 24 -5.49 9.46 4.65
C PRO A 24 -4.04 9.84 4.94
N LEU A 25 -3.74 11.14 5.10
CA LEU A 25 -2.39 11.58 5.46
C LEU A 25 -2.04 11.25 6.90
N LYS A 26 -3.01 11.34 7.83
CA LYS A 26 -2.77 10.86 9.20
C LYS A 26 -2.52 9.36 9.23
N ALA A 27 -3.24 8.58 8.41
CA ALA A 27 -2.94 7.16 8.24
C ALA A 27 -1.51 6.93 7.71
N LEU A 28 -1.06 7.74 6.75
CA LEU A 28 0.29 7.68 6.21
C LEU A 28 1.36 8.07 7.25
N ASP A 29 1.11 9.10 8.06
CA ASP A 29 2.01 9.49 9.15
C ASP A 29 2.23 8.34 10.13
N ILE A 30 1.16 7.61 10.48
CA ILE A 30 1.22 6.44 11.37
C ILE A 30 1.99 5.29 10.73
N PHE A 31 1.77 5.06 9.43
CA PHE A 31 2.51 4.07 8.66
C PHE A 31 4.02 4.38 8.73
N ASN A 32 4.42 5.63 8.51
CA ASN A 32 5.83 6.04 8.56
C ASN A 32 6.40 6.04 9.99
N GLU A 33 5.62 6.49 10.99
CA GLU A 33 6.02 6.51 12.40
C GLU A 33 6.32 5.10 12.92
N ALA A 34 5.59 4.09 12.45
CA ALA A 34 5.87 2.69 12.78
C ALA A 34 7.30 2.27 12.41
N LYS A 35 7.80 2.63 11.22
CA LYS A 35 9.18 2.31 10.80
C LYS A 35 10.21 3.06 11.64
N SER A 36 9.95 4.32 11.97
CA SER A 36 10.84 5.14 12.82
C SER A 36 10.92 4.63 14.26
N LYS A 37 9.77 4.23 14.84
CA LYS A 37 9.66 3.86 16.25
C LYS A 37 10.09 2.41 16.54
N TYR A 38 10.00 1.54 15.54
CA TYR A 38 10.37 0.13 15.67
C TYR A 38 11.45 -0.22 14.63
N PRO A 39 12.74 0.03 14.92
CA PRO A 39 13.83 -0.18 13.94
C PRO A 39 13.97 -1.60 13.40
N LYS A 40 13.45 -2.60 14.13
CA LYS A 40 13.45 -4.02 13.72
C LYS A 40 12.18 -4.45 12.96
N TYR A 41 11.23 -3.54 12.76
CA TYR A 41 9.96 -3.81 12.11
C TYR A 41 10.03 -3.44 10.64
N SER A 42 9.52 -4.33 9.79
CA SER A 42 9.31 -4.08 8.36
C SER A 42 7.82 -4.26 8.05
N HIS A 43 7.26 -3.35 7.24
CA HIS A 43 5.90 -3.52 6.75
C HIS A 43 5.81 -4.78 5.88
N ASN A 44 4.68 -5.47 5.98
CA ASN A 44 4.36 -6.61 5.12
C ASN A 44 3.33 -6.22 4.06
N GLY A 45 3.12 -7.10 3.07
CA GLY A 45 2.17 -6.88 1.99
C GLY A 45 0.79 -6.40 2.44
N PRO A 46 0.14 -7.01 3.46
CA PRO A 46 -1.16 -6.54 3.97
C PRO A 46 -1.18 -5.10 4.51
N VAL A 47 -0.11 -4.63 5.15
CA VAL A 47 -0.03 -3.24 5.64
C VAL A 47 0.12 -2.28 4.46
N TYR A 48 1.01 -2.60 3.50
CA TYR A 48 1.13 -1.84 2.26
C TYR A 48 -0.18 -1.78 1.48
N ALA A 49 -0.83 -2.93 1.28
CA ALA A 49 -2.14 -3.07 0.64
C ALA A 49 -3.18 -2.13 1.25
N THR A 50 -3.23 -2.12 2.58
CA THR A 50 -4.15 -1.27 3.35
C THR A 50 -3.89 0.20 3.07
N MET A 51 -2.64 0.64 3.14
CA MET A 51 -2.28 2.05 2.95
C MET A 51 -2.45 2.51 1.49
N ILE A 52 -2.04 1.69 0.52
CA ILE A 52 -2.23 1.94 -0.92
C ILE A 52 -3.71 2.09 -1.25
N THR A 53 -4.57 1.23 -0.71
CA THR A 53 -6.04 1.31 -0.91
C THR A 53 -6.61 2.61 -0.34
N ILE A 54 -6.20 2.99 0.87
CA ILE A 54 -6.65 4.24 1.52
C ILE A 54 -6.25 5.46 0.69
N LEU A 55 -5.01 5.52 0.22
CA LEU A 55 -4.52 6.63 -0.59
C LEU A 55 -5.24 6.70 -1.95
N GLY A 56 -5.37 5.56 -2.64
CA GLY A 56 -6.05 5.49 -3.93
C GLY A 56 -7.51 5.92 -3.86
N THR A 57 -8.27 5.38 -2.90
CA THR A 57 -9.68 5.76 -2.70
C THR A 57 -9.87 7.21 -2.26
N SER A 58 -8.84 7.84 -1.70
CA SER A 58 -8.85 9.25 -1.30
C SER A 58 -8.28 10.20 -2.37
N GLY A 59 -7.95 9.70 -3.57
CA GLY A 59 -7.35 10.50 -4.65
C GLY A 59 -5.92 10.96 -4.39
N ARG A 60 -5.23 10.38 -3.40
CA ARG A 60 -3.84 10.70 -3.03
C ARG A 60 -2.87 9.91 -3.89
N LEU A 61 -2.93 10.16 -5.19
CA LEU A 61 -2.25 9.34 -6.21
C LEU A 61 -0.73 9.43 -6.12
N LYS A 62 -0.20 10.61 -5.77
CA LYS A 62 1.24 10.80 -5.58
C LYS A 62 1.75 9.89 -4.47
N GLU A 63 1.16 9.99 -3.28
CA GLU A 63 1.54 9.18 -2.12
C GLU A 63 1.29 7.68 -2.37
N MET A 64 0.23 7.33 -3.09
CA MET A 64 -0.05 5.95 -3.50
C MET A 64 1.09 5.40 -4.35
N ARG A 65 1.55 6.17 -5.35
CA ARG A 65 2.65 5.79 -6.24
C ARG A 65 3.96 5.62 -5.47
N ASP A 66 4.25 6.55 -4.56
CA ASP A 66 5.45 6.51 -3.71
C ASP A 66 5.45 5.24 -2.83
N LEU A 67 4.31 4.85 -2.25
CA LEU A 67 4.21 3.61 -1.48
C LEU A 67 4.30 2.33 -2.31
N ILE A 68 3.80 2.33 -3.54
CA ILE A 68 3.99 1.19 -4.45
C ILE A 68 5.49 1.00 -4.73
N GLU A 69 6.21 2.09 -5.01
CA GLU A 69 7.65 2.02 -5.23
C GLU A 69 8.41 1.58 -3.97
N GLN A 70 8.01 2.09 -2.79
CA GLN A 70 8.58 1.66 -1.51
C GLN A 70 8.32 0.16 -1.25
N MET A 71 7.12 -0.35 -1.56
CA MET A 71 6.79 -1.77 -1.44
C MET A 71 7.69 -2.65 -2.32
N LYS A 72 8.02 -2.17 -3.52
CA LYS A 72 8.98 -2.82 -4.43
C LYS A 72 10.36 -2.91 -3.78
N GLN A 73 10.86 -1.79 -3.25
CA GLN A 73 12.19 -1.71 -2.62
C GLN A 73 12.29 -2.57 -1.36
N ASP A 74 11.26 -2.57 -0.52
CA ASP A 74 11.19 -3.39 0.69
C ASP A 74 11.06 -4.90 0.37
N SER A 75 10.82 -5.28 -0.91
CA SER A 75 10.80 -6.66 -1.42
C SER A 75 9.87 -7.61 -0.63
N CYS A 76 8.84 -7.07 0.02
CA CYS A 76 7.93 -7.86 0.84
C CYS A 76 6.98 -8.69 -0.04
N GLU A 77 6.65 -9.90 0.41
CA GLU A 77 5.64 -10.71 -0.26
C GLU A 77 4.29 -9.98 -0.28
N CYS A 78 3.69 -9.87 -1.46
CA CYS A 78 2.43 -9.17 -1.67
C CYS A 78 1.45 -9.99 -2.51
N LYS A 79 0.18 -9.59 -2.47
CA LYS A 79 -0.91 -10.25 -3.19
C LYS A 79 -1.31 -9.42 -4.41
N ASP A 80 -1.76 -10.11 -5.45
CA ASP A 80 -2.30 -9.52 -6.68
C ASP A 80 -3.33 -8.40 -6.42
N SER A 81 -4.17 -8.59 -5.38
CA SER A 81 -5.25 -7.67 -5.04
C SER A 81 -4.80 -6.22 -4.78
N VAL A 82 -3.54 -6.01 -4.38
CA VAL A 82 -2.98 -4.66 -4.21
C VAL A 82 -2.85 -3.96 -5.56
N PHE A 83 -2.32 -4.66 -6.55
CA PHE A 83 -2.15 -4.14 -7.91
C PHE A 83 -3.50 -3.97 -8.60
N VAL A 84 -4.43 -4.91 -8.45
CA VAL A 84 -5.81 -4.76 -8.92
C VAL A 84 -6.43 -3.46 -8.40
N SER A 85 -6.30 -3.17 -7.10
CA SER A 85 -6.85 -1.94 -6.52
C SER A 85 -6.18 -0.68 -7.08
N ALA A 86 -4.86 -0.70 -7.24
CA ALA A 86 -4.11 0.44 -7.78
C ALA A 86 -4.41 0.68 -9.27
N ILE A 87 -4.46 -0.37 -10.08
CA ILE A 87 -4.82 -0.33 -11.51
C ILE A 87 -6.22 0.25 -11.69
N LYS A 88 -7.21 -0.24 -10.92
CA LYS A 88 -8.59 0.32 -10.95
C LYS A 88 -8.61 1.80 -10.55
N THR A 89 -7.79 2.18 -9.58
CA THR A 89 -7.69 3.59 -9.16
C THR A 89 -7.15 4.44 -10.31
N TYR A 90 -6.04 4.04 -10.93
CA TYR A 90 -5.47 4.76 -12.07
C TYR A 90 -6.46 4.86 -13.24
N ALA A 91 -7.11 3.75 -13.62
CA ALA A 91 -8.10 3.74 -14.69
C ALA A 91 -9.29 4.68 -14.41
N LYS A 92 -9.81 4.69 -13.17
CA LYS A 92 -10.90 5.58 -12.77
C LYS A 92 -10.53 7.07 -12.89
N GLU A 93 -9.28 7.41 -12.62
CA GLU A 93 -8.77 8.78 -12.71
C GLU A 93 -8.27 9.15 -14.12
N GLY A 94 -8.48 8.28 -15.13
CA GLY A 94 -8.06 8.50 -16.51
C GLY A 94 -6.56 8.30 -16.77
N LEU A 95 -5.82 7.76 -15.81
CA LEU A 95 -4.37 7.53 -15.86
C LEU A 95 -4.07 6.13 -16.41
N VAL A 96 -4.49 5.89 -17.65
CA VAL A 96 -4.41 4.55 -18.29
C VAL A 96 -2.96 4.10 -18.48
N ASP A 97 -2.06 5.02 -18.83
CA ASP A 97 -0.64 4.70 -19.02
C ASP A 97 0.02 4.25 -17.71
N GLU A 98 -0.33 4.86 -16.58
CA GLU A 98 0.10 4.44 -15.25
C GLU A 98 -0.43 3.06 -14.88
N ALA A 99 -1.69 2.77 -15.22
CA ALA A 99 -2.29 1.45 -14.99
C ALA A 99 -1.56 0.34 -15.76
N ILE A 100 -1.30 0.56 -17.05
CA ILE A 100 -0.56 -0.37 -17.92
C ILE A 100 0.89 -0.51 -17.44
N SER A 101 1.53 0.61 -17.11
CA SER A 101 2.90 0.63 -16.60
C SER A 101 3.00 -0.16 -15.29
N LEU A 102 2.08 0.04 -14.35
CA LEU A 102 2.06 -0.72 -13.10
C LEU A 102 1.95 -2.22 -13.37
N TYR A 103 1.01 -2.65 -14.22
CA TYR A 103 0.86 -4.07 -14.57
C TYR A 103 2.14 -4.67 -15.15
N LYS A 104 2.78 -3.99 -16.12
CA LYS A 104 4.05 -4.44 -16.73
C LYS A 104 5.19 -4.57 -15.72
N ASN A 105 5.15 -3.78 -14.64
CA ASN A 105 6.16 -3.82 -13.60
C ASN A 105 5.87 -4.84 -12.48
N ILE A 106 4.69 -5.49 -12.43
CA ILE A 106 4.37 -6.49 -11.37
C ILE A 106 5.45 -7.59 -11.22
N PRO A 107 6.09 -8.12 -12.28
CA PRO A 107 7.15 -9.12 -12.14
C PRO A 107 8.39 -8.65 -11.36
N GLN A 108 8.56 -7.35 -11.14
CA GLN A 108 9.64 -6.79 -10.31
C GLN A 108 9.30 -6.79 -8.81
N PHE A 109 8.07 -7.15 -8.45
CA PHE A 109 7.63 -7.26 -7.07
C PHE A 109 7.67 -8.74 -6.64
N ASN A 110 7.80 -8.97 -5.34
CA ASN A 110 7.64 -10.29 -4.75
C ASN A 110 6.15 -10.67 -4.67
N CYS A 111 5.51 -10.87 -5.84
CA CYS A 111 4.11 -11.24 -6.00
C CYS A 111 4.01 -12.55 -6.79
N VAL A 112 3.40 -13.57 -6.22
CA VAL A 112 3.47 -14.94 -6.76
C VAL A 112 2.48 -15.18 -7.93
N ASN A 113 1.43 -14.37 -8.05
CA ASN A 113 0.41 -14.49 -9.10
C ASN A 113 -0.17 -13.10 -9.43
N TRP A 114 -0.46 -12.81 -10.70
CA TRP A 114 -1.03 -11.55 -11.16
C TRP A 114 -2.11 -11.67 -12.25
N THR A 115 -2.80 -12.83 -12.33
CA THR A 115 -3.87 -13.06 -13.31
C THR A 115 -5.05 -12.10 -13.12
N GLN A 116 -5.38 -11.70 -11.88
CA GLN A 116 -6.48 -10.77 -11.65
C GLN A 116 -6.10 -9.37 -12.12
N SER A 117 -4.83 -8.97 -11.98
CA SER A 117 -4.34 -7.70 -12.51
C SER A 117 -4.42 -7.64 -14.03
N PHE A 118 -4.10 -8.73 -14.74
CA PHE A 118 -4.28 -8.80 -16.20
C PHE A 118 -5.75 -8.60 -16.60
N ASN A 119 -6.67 -9.30 -15.94
CA ASN A 119 -8.11 -9.20 -16.22
C ASN A 119 -8.73 -7.85 -15.82
N THR A 120 -7.99 -7.01 -15.09
CA THR A 120 -8.47 -5.71 -14.60
C THR A 120 -8.17 -4.57 -15.57
N LEU A 121 -7.15 -4.71 -16.42
CA LEU A 121 -6.88 -3.81 -17.54
C LEU A 121 -7.93 -3.99 -18.64
#